data_AF-A0A1H3CAF2-F1
#
_entry.id   AF-A0A1H3CAF2-F1
#
_cell.length_a   1.000
_cell.length_b   1.000
_cell.length_c   1.000
_cell.angle_alpha   90.00
_cell.angle_beta   90.00
_cell.angle_gamma   90.00
#
_symmetry.space_group_name_H-M   'P 1'
#
loop_
_entity.id
_entity.type
_entity.pdbx_description
1 polymer ?
#
loop_
_entity_poly.entity_id
_entity_poly.type
_entity_poly.pdbx_seq_one_letter_code
_entity_poly.pdbx_strand_id
1 'polypeptide(L)'
;MVHLCHSSFWHWTQVEEHTPANLSVGYWQLARVYAVIGQGSQALDYADKCLKVSADAELDAFYMAYGYEAAARAYSVLGNATDKDEALAKAADYMERITDAESKGWVAADLATIS
;
A
#
# COMPACT_ATOMS: atom_id res chain seq x y z
N MET A 1 13.37 10.51 5.60
CA MET A 1 12.44 9.37 5.36
C MET A 1 12.50 8.89 3.92
N VAL A 2 12.29 9.76 2.92
CA VAL A 2 12.32 9.39 1.48
C VAL A 2 13.58 8.61 1.09
N HIS A 3 14.78 9.16 1.32
CA HIS A 3 16.03 8.47 0.97
C HIS A 3 16.18 7.11 1.66
N LEU A 4 15.81 7.01 2.94
CA LEU A 4 15.90 5.76 3.69
C LEU A 4 14.98 4.68 3.09
N CYS A 5 13.75 5.04 2.74
CA CYS A 5 12.79 4.10 2.16
C CYS A 5 13.23 3.63 0.76
N HIS A 6 13.71 4.55 -0.09
CA HIS A 6 14.29 4.21 -1.39
C HIS A 6 15.53 3.32 -1.28
N SER A 7 16.47 3.65 -0.38
CA SER A 7 17.65 2.83 -0.15
C SER A 7 17.29 1.44 0.37
N SER A 8 16.35 1.35 1.32
CA SER A 8 15.85 0.07 1.84
C SER A 8 15.20 -0.76 0.74
N PHE A 9 14.32 -0.14 -0.07
CA PHE A 9 13.67 -0.81 -1.19
C PHE A 9 14.70 -1.31 -2.21
N TRP A 10 15.64 -0.46 -2.63
CA TRP A 10 16.70 -0.83 -3.55
C TRP A 10 17.54 -2.00 -3.02
N HIS A 11 17.94 -1.96 -1.74
CA HIS A 11 18.71 -3.07 -1.15
C HIS A 11 17.95 -4.40 -1.19
N TRP A 12 16.64 -4.39 -0.93
CA TRP A 12 15.83 -5.60 -1.07
C TRP A 12 15.74 -6.11 -2.50
N THR A 13 15.67 -5.24 -3.51
CA THR A 13 15.66 -5.69 -4.91
C THR A 13 17.00 -6.25 -5.38
N GLN A 14 18.08 -6.07 -4.63
CA GLN A 14 19.37 -6.70 -4.92
C GLN A 14 19.48 -8.12 -4.38
N VAL A 15 18.55 -8.58 -3.54
CA VAL A 15 18.54 -9.95 -3.03
C VAL A 15 18.05 -10.88 -4.14
N GLU A 16 18.82 -11.91 -4.50
CA GLU A 16 18.49 -12.80 -5.63
C GLU A 16 17.12 -13.47 -5.49
N GLU A 17 16.73 -13.83 -4.27
CA GLU A 17 15.47 -14.51 -3.97
C GLU A 17 14.32 -13.57 -3.58
N HIS A 18 14.42 -12.27 -3.85
CA HIS A 18 13.31 -11.36 -3.56
C HIS A 18 12.06 -11.75 -4.36
N THR A 19 10.91 -11.62 -3.73
CA THR A 19 9.62 -12.06 -4.27
C THR A 19 8.74 -10.86 -4.65
N PRO A 20 7.68 -11.07 -5.45
CA PRO A 20 6.66 -10.05 -5.68
C PRO A 20 6.04 -9.50 -4.38
N ALA A 21 5.95 -10.32 -3.32
CA ALA A 21 5.51 -9.87 -2.00
C ALA A 21 6.46 -8.84 -1.38
N ASN A 22 7.79 -9.04 -1.52
CA ASN A 22 8.76 -8.05 -1.07
C ASN A 22 8.63 -6.73 -1.86
N LEU A 23 8.36 -6.81 -3.17
CA LEU A 23 8.12 -5.63 -4.00
C LEU A 23 6.84 -4.89 -3.59
N SER A 24 5.75 -5.63 -3.34
CA SER A 24 4.48 -5.08 -2.86
C SER A 24 4.66 -4.28 -1.57
N VAL A 25 5.32 -4.89 -0.56
CA VAL A 25 5.60 -4.21 0.72
C VAL A 25 6.47 -2.97 0.51
N GLY A 26 7.50 -3.06 -0.34
CA GLY A 26 8.37 -1.91 -0.64
C GLY A 26 7.64 -0.74 -1.30
N TYR A 27 6.76 -1.03 -2.27
CA TYR A 27 5.94 -0.01 -2.91
C TYR A 27 4.91 0.59 -1.95
N TRP A 28 4.28 -0.21 -1.09
CA TRP A 28 3.42 0.29 -0.02
C TRP A 28 4.16 1.26 0.92
N GLN A 29 5.39 0.91 1.35
CA GLN A 29 6.20 1.79 2.20
C GLN A 29 6.55 3.11 1.51
N LEU A 30 6.92 3.06 0.23
CA LEU A 30 7.19 4.26 -0.57
C LEU A 30 5.94 5.13 -0.68
N ALA A 31 4.79 4.55 -1.02
CA ALA A 31 3.51 5.26 -1.08
C ALA A 31 3.20 5.96 0.24
N ARG A 32 3.35 5.26 1.38
CA ARG A 32 3.11 5.81 2.72
C ARG A 32 4.06 6.97 3.04
N VAL A 33 5.35 6.85 2.73
CA VAL A 33 6.33 7.93 2.96
C VAL A 33 5.99 9.18 2.15
N TYR A 34 5.61 9.03 0.88
CA TYR A 34 5.20 10.16 0.05
C TYR A 34 3.90 10.80 0.54
N ALA A 35 2.93 10.00 1.02
CA ALA A 35 1.70 10.53 1.59
C ALA A 35 1.97 11.34 2.87
N VAL A 36 2.83 10.85 3.76
CA VAL A 36 3.20 11.54 5.02
C VAL A 36 3.81 12.92 4.77
N ILE A 37 4.56 13.09 3.69
CA ILE A 37 5.16 14.39 3.33
C ILE A 37 4.28 15.26 2.43
N GLY A 38 3.01 14.88 2.23
CA GLY A 38 2.04 15.64 1.44
C GLY A 38 2.21 15.54 -0.08
N GLN A 39 2.95 14.55 -0.58
CA GLN A 39 3.16 14.33 -2.01
C GLN A 39 2.22 13.26 -2.55
N GLY A 40 0.93 13.62 -2.66
CA GLY A 40 -0.15 12.71 -3.01
C GLY A 40 0.01 12.03 -4.38
N SER A 41 0.47 12.74 -5.41
CA SER A 41 0.65 12.15 -6.75
C SER A 41 1.73 11.08 -6.77
N GLN A 42 2.86 11.31 -6.10
CA GLN A 42 3.91 10.30 -5.95
C GLN A 42 3.44 9.13 -5.08
N ALA A 43 2.67 9.42 -4.03
CA ALA A 43 2.09 8.37 -3.20
C ALA A 43 1.17 7.45 -4.03
N LEU A 44 0.34 8.02 -4.91
CA LEU A 44 -0.56 7.27 -5.77
C LEU A 44 0.20 6.42 -6.79
N ASP A 45 1.23 6.97 -7.44
CA ASP A 45 2.07 6.21 -8.38
C ASP A 45 2.70 4.96 -7.73
N TYR A 46 3.12 5.06 -6.47
CA TYR A 46 3.63 3.88 -5.73
C TYR A 46 2.52 2.96 -5.24
N ALA A 47 1.35 3.48 -4.87
CA ALA A 47 0.18 2.66 -4.55
C ALA A 47 -0.27 1.82 -5.76
N ASP A 48 -0.29 2.42 -6.95
CA ASP A 48 -0.64 1.73 -8.20
C ASP A 48 0.37 0.64 -8.55
N LYS A 49 1.68 0.88 -8.33
CA LYS A 49 2.72 -0.16 -8.47
C LYS A 49 2.54 -1.30 -7.47
N CYS A 50 2.18 -0.98 -6.23
CA CYS A 50 1.86 -1.97 -5.20
C CYS A 50 0.67 -2.85 -5.62
N LEU A 51 -0.43 -2.24 -6.06
CA LEU A 51 -1.60 -2.94 -6.55
C LEU A 51 -1.28 -3.79 -7.78
N LYS A 52 -0.53 -3.23 -8.74
CA LYS A 52 -0.15 -3.93 -9.96
C LYS A 52 0.69 -5.17 -9.67
N VAL A 53 1.76 -5.04 -8.87
CA VAL A 53 2.62 -6.20 -8.57
C VAL A 53 1.88 -7.27 -7.75
N SER A 54 0.96 -6.84 -6.87
CA SER A 54 0.16 -7.76 -6.07
C SER A 54 -0.85 -8.52 -6.92
N ALA A 55 -1.50 -7.85 -7.88
CA ALA A 55 -2.43 -8.47 -8.81
C ALA A 55 -1.73 -9.37 -9.83
N ASP A 56 -0.64 -8.90 -10.45
CA ASP A 56 0.10 -9.66 -11.49
C ASP A 56 0.69 -10.97 -10.93
N ALA A 57 1.06 -10.99 -9.64
CA ALA A 57 1.61 -12.16 -8.97
C ALA A 57 0.57 -12.97 -8.17
N GLU A 58 -0.72 -12.61 -8.27
CA GLU A 58 -1.82 -13.25 -7.54
C GLU A 58 -1.54 -13.36 -6.03
N LEU A 59 -0.97 -12.30 -5.45
CA LEU A 59 -0.69 -12.25 -4.02
C LEU A 59 -1.99 -12.30 -3.21
N ASP A 60 -1.88 -12.77 -1.98
CA ASP A 60 -3.03 -12.90 -1.10
C ASP A 60 -3.69 -11.54 -0.78
N ALA A 61 -4.88 -11.62 -0.17
CA ALA A 61 -5.72 -10.47 0.09
C ALA A 61 -5.06 -9.40 0.97
N PHE A 62 -4.07 -9.75 1.79
CA PHE A 62 -3.36 -8.79 2.65
C PHE A 62 -2.61 -7.75 1.83
N TYR A 63 -1.90 -8.19 0.78
CA TYR A 63 -1.15 -7.29 -0.09
C TYR A 63 -2.07 -6.37 -0.90
N MET A 64 -3.19 -6.90 -1.39
CA MET A 64 -4.21 -6.10 -2.08
C MET A 64 -4.87 -5.08 -1.14
N ALA A 65 -5.17 -5.47 0.10
CA ALA A 65 -5.74 -4.56 1.09
C ALA A 65 -4.79 -3.38 1.38
N TYR A 66 -3.48 -3.65 1.53
CA TYR A 66 -2.49 -2.60 1.73
C TYR A 66 -2.22 -1.75 0.49
N GLY A 67 -2.32 -2.31 -0.71
CA GLY A 67 -2.28 -1.52 -1.95
C GLY A 67 -3.41 -0.48 -2.01
N TYR A 68 -4.64 -0.89 -1.66
CA TYR A 68 -5.78 0.02 -1.60
C TYR A 68 -5.75 0.98 -0.40
N GLU A 69 -5.20 0.57 0.75
CA GLU A 69 -4.92 1.47 1.88
C GLU A 69 -3.98 2.60 1.45
N ALA A 70 -2.89 2.27 0.76
CA ALA A 70 -1.95 3.26 0.23
C ALA A 70 -2.62 4.21 -0.78
N ALA A 71 -3.47 3.68 -1.67
CA ALA A 71 -4.22 4.49 -2.63
C ALA A 71 -5.19 5.44 -1.93
N ALA A 72 -5.96 4.95 -0.95
CA ALA A 72 -6.87 5.78 -0.16
C ALA A 72 -6.13 6.93 0.53
N ARG A 73 -4.97 6.64 1.12
CA ARG A 73 -4.13 7.66 1.76
C ARG A 73 -3.60 8.68 0.74
N ALA A 74 -3.19 8.24 -0.45
CA ALA A 74 -2.77 9.14 -1.52
C ALA A 74 -3.90 10.06 -1.98
N TYR A 75 -5.11 9.52 -2.17
CA TYR A 75 -6.30 10.30 -2.53
C TYR A 75 -6.73 11.29 -1.44
N SER A 76 -6.59 10.92 -0.17
CA SER A 76 -6.79 11.86 0.96
C SER A 76 -5.86 13.06 0.84
N VAL A 77 -4.56 12.84 0.58
CA VAL A 77 -3.57 13.92 0.38
C VAL A 77 -3.90 14.77 -0.86
N LEU A 78 -4.44 14.17 -1.91
CA LEU A 78 -4.87 14.88 -3.13
C LEU A 78 -6.20 15.63 -2.96
N GLY A 79 -6.92 15.45 -1.84
CA GLY A 79 -8.24 16.04 -1.63
C GLY A 79 -9.34 15.40 -2.50
N ASN A 80 -9.12 14.19 -3.02
CA ASN A 80 -10.08 13.48 -3.86
C ASN A 80 -10.93 12.53 -3.01
N ALA A 81 -12.04 13.04 -2.48
CA ALA A 81 -12.90 12.28 -1.56
C ALA A 81 -13.54 11.04 -2.21
N THR A 82 -13.99 11.15 -3.46
CA THR A 82 -14.65 10.03 -4.16
C THR A 82 -13.71 8.85 -4.32
N ASP A 83 -12.52 9.08 -4.89
CA ASP A 83 -11.56 8.00 -5.12
C ASP A 83 -10.98 7.45 -3.81
N LYS A 84 -10.86 8.31 -2.77
CA LYS A 84 -10.51 7.87 -1.42
C LYS A 84 -11.53 6.86 -0.90
N ASP A 85 -12.82 7.18 -0.96
CA ASP A 85 -13.88 6.33 -0.42
C ASP A 85 -13.99 5.01 -1.20
N GLU A 86 -13.81 5.04 -2.53
CA GLU A 86 -13.72 3.83 -3.35
C GLU A 86 -12.53 2.95 -2.97
N ALA A 87 -11.35 3.54 -2.75
CA ALA A 87 -10.17 2.81 -2.32
C ALA A 87 -10.34 2.21 -0.91
N LEU A 88 -10.94 2.95 0.03
CA LEU A 88 -11.28 2.44 1.37
C LEU A 88 -12.23 1.25 1.30
N ALA A 89 -13.27 1.32 0.46
CA ALA A 89 -14.21 0.22 0.28
C ALA A 89 -13.51 -1.04 -0.27
N LYS A 90 -12.62 -0.89 -1.24
CA LYS A 90 -11.82 -2.00 -1.78
C LYS A 90 -10.86 -2.56 -0.74
N ALA A 91 -10.17 -1.72 0.02
CA ALA A 91 -9.28 -2.16 1.08
C ALA A 91 -10.03 -2.98 2.14
N ALA A 92 -11.24 -2.54 2.54
CA ALA A 92 -12.09 -3.25 3.47
C ALA A 92 -12.58 -4.61 2.92
N ASP A 93 -12.97 -4.67 1.65
CA ASP A 93 -13.37 -5.92 1.00
C ASP A 93 -12.22 -6.95 0.97
N TYR A 94 -11.00 -6.53 0.64
CA TYR A 94 -9.84 -7.41 0.72
C TYR A 94 -9.49 -7.79 2.16
N MET A 95 -9.60 -6.85 3.11
CA MET A 95 -9.37 -7.12 4.53
C MET A 95 -10.28 -8.21 5.08
N GLU A 96 -11.55 -8.27 4.64
CA GLU A 96 -12.48 -9.32 5.06
C GLU A 96 -12.11 -10.72 4.55
N ARG A 97 -11.27 -10.81 3.51
CA ARG A 97 -10.79 -12.08 2.94
C ARG A 97 -9.51 -12.57 3.62
N ILE A 98 -8.90 -11.78 4.50
CA ILE A 98 -7.70 -12.16 5.25
C ILE A 98 -8.10 -13.14 6.36
N THR A 99 -7.51 -14.34 6.33
CA THR A 99 -7.80 -15.41 7.31
C THR A 99 -6.99 -15.27 8.60
N ASP A 100 -5.79 -14.69 8.51
CA ASP A 100 -4.94 -14.43 9.67
C ASP A 100 -5.45 -13.21 10.45
N ALA A 101 -5.82 -13.43 11.72
CA ALA A 101 -6.45 -12.41 12.55
C ALA A 101 -5.50 -11.25 12.89
N GLU A 102 -4.21 -11.52 13.01
CA GLU A 102 -3.21 -10.50 13.31
C GLU A 102 -3.02 -9.56 12.11
N SER A 103 -2.81 -10.13 10.92
CA SER A 103 -2.71 -9.41 9.65
C SER A 103 -3.96 -8.58 9.35
N LYS A 104 -5.16 -9.14 9.58
CA LYS A 104 -6.42 -8.41 9.48
C LYS A 104 -6.48 -7.23 10.45
N GLY A 105 -6.00 -7.43 11.69
CA GLY A 105 -5.93 -6.39 12.71
C GLY A 105 -5.03 -5.22 12.32
N TRP A 106 -3.89 -5.48 11.67
CA TRP A 106 -2.99 -4.43 11.18
C TRP A 106 -3.64 -3.56 10.11
N VAL A 107 -4.29 -4.19 9.12
CA VAL A 107 -5.00 -3.46 8.05
C VAL A 107 -6.12 -2.61 8.64
N ALA A 108 -6.93 -3.16 9.55
CA ALA A 108 -8.02 -2.43 10.20
C ALA A 108 -7.51 -1.19 10.95
N ALA A 109 -6.42 -1.33 11.70
CA ALA A 109 -5.81 -0.24 12.45
C ALA A 109 -5.27 0.87 11.53
N ASP A 110 -4.61 0.50 10.43
CA ASP A 110 -4.09 1.48 9.47
C ASP A 110 -5.22 2.19 8.71
N LEU A 111 -6.27 1.50 8.29
CA LEU A 111 -7.43 2.11 7.61
C LEU A 111 -8.12 3.15 8.51
N ALA A 112 -8.24 2.88 9.81
CA ALA A 112 -8.85 3.81 10.78
C ALA A 112 -8.08 5.14 10.93
N THR A 113 -6.83 5.22 10.44
CA THR A 113 -6.00 6.43 10.52
C THR A 113 -6.15 7.35 9.31
N ILE A 114 -6.91 6.95 8.28
CA ILE A 114 -7.09 7.73 7.05
C ILE A 114 -8.29 8.68 7.24
N SER A 115 -8.02 9.98 7.22
CA SER A 115 -9.03 11.06 7.26
C SER A 115 -9.48 11.49 5.88
#